data_AF-A0AAN2TRN3-F1
#
_entry.id   AF-A0AAN2TRN3-F1
#
_cell.length_a   1.000
_cell.length_b   1.000
_cell.length_c   1.000
_cell.angle_alpha   90.00
_cell.angle_beta   90.00
_cell.angle_gamma   90.00
#
_symmetry.space_group_name_H-M   'P 1'
#
loop_
_entity.id
_entity.type
_entity.pdbx_description
1 polymer ?
#
loop_
_entity_poly.entity_id
_entity_poly.type
_entity_poly.pdbx_seq_one_letter_code
_entity_poly.pdbx_strand_id
1 'polypeptide(L)'
;MQLAEGNVSWSSSSGDVDQKIDDIQELGLSQEKMKVTTNEKVSLDFQENARNGGDIWTDPKITVALLKDEQRIELELHENREFQIPNNKGSYVLEVVFTSSRGTAQYVGNILIQ
;
A
#
# COMPACT_ATOMS: atom_id res chain seq x y z
N MET A 1 2.40 -7.54 -9.50
CA MET A 1 3.32 -7.56 -8.35
C MET A 1 2.47 -7.53 -7.10
N GLN A 2 2.94 -8.07 -5.97
CA GLN A 2 2.13 -8.15 -4.75
C GLN A 2 2.82 -7.39 -3.63
N LEU A 3 2.04 -6.58 -2.90
CA LEU A 3 2.49 -5.87 -1.71
C LEU A 3 2.35 -6.78 -0.49
N ALA A 4 3.25 -6.65 0.48
CA ALA A 4 3.13 -7.31 1.77
C ALA A 4 2.11 -6.57 2.66
N GLU A 5 1.31 -7.31 3.43
CA GLU A 5 0.43 -6.74 4.45
C GLU A 5 1.27 -6.19 5.61
N GLY A 6 1.02 -4.92 5.93
CA GLY A 6 1.69 -4.16 6.98
C GLY A 6 0.86 -4.08 8.24
N ASN A 7 0.69 -2.86 8.77
CA ASN A 7 -0.18 -2.63 9.92
C ASN A 7 -1.66 -2.80 9.55
N VAL A 8 -2.40 -3.55 10.35
CA VAL A 8 -3.84 -3.79 10.18
C VAL A 8 -4.55 -3.56 11.50
N SER A 9 -5.67 -2.86 11.45
CA SER A 9 -6.62 -2.73 12.54
C SER A 9 -7.99 -2.70 11.90
N TRP A 10 -8.63 -3.85 11.77
CA TRP A 10 -9.84 -4.02 10.96
C TRP A 10 -10.89 -4.89 11.67
N SER A 11 -12.14 -4.46 11.63
CA SER A 11 -13.28 -5.20 12.17
C SER A 11 -14.23 -5.66 11.07
N SER A 12 -14.56 -6.95 11.07
CA SER A 12 -15.41 -7.59 10.06
C SER A 12 -16.40 -8.58 10.69
N SER A 13 -17.34 -9.06 9.88
CA SER A 13 -18.25 -10.15 10.28
C SER A 13 -17.53 -11.47 10.56
N SER A 14 -16.32 -11.65 10.02
CA SER A 14 -15.49 -12.84 10.25
C SER A 14 -14.57 -12.71 11.47
N GLY A 15 -14.60 -11.56 12.15
CA GLY A 15 -13.77 -11.24 13.30
C GLY A 15 -12.91 -10.00 13.11
N ASP A 16 -12.17 -9.67 14.17
CA ASP A 16 -11.26 -8.54 14.22
C ASP A 16 -9.83 -8.99 13.91
N VAL A 17 -9.10 -8.16 13.16
CA VAL A 17 -7.69 -8.35 12.84
C VAL A 17 -6.92 -7.14 13.34
N ASP A 18 -5.97 -7.38 14.24
CA ASP A 18 -4.99 -6.39 14.71
C ASP A 18 -3.59 -6.95 14.47
N GLN A 19 -2.82 -6.26 13.64
CA GLN A 19 -1.45 -6.56 13.31
C GLN A 19 -0.64 -5.28 13.37
N LYS A 20 0.49 -5.34 14.08
CA LYS A 20 1.46 -4.26 14.15
C LYS A 20 2.82 -4.73 13.66
N ILE A 21 3.42 -3.91 12.80
CA ILE A 21 4.77 -4.07 12.29
C ILE A 21 5.62 -2.95 12.89
N ASP A 22 6.68 -3.33 13.60
CA ASP A 22 7.54 -2.38 14.32
C ASP A 22 8.24 -1.40 13.36
N ASP A 23 8.77 -1.91 12.25
CA ASP A 23 9.38 -1.10 11.18
C ASP A 23 8.77 -1.44 9.82
N ILE A 24 7.88 -0.57 9.36
CA ILE A 24 7.20 -0.73 8.07
C ILE A 24 8.14 -0.51 6.89
N GLN A 25 9.16 0.34 7.04
CA GLN A 25 10.13 0.59 5.97
C GLN A 25 11.06 -0.60 5.83
N GLU A 26 11.49 -1.23 6.94
CA GLU A 26 12.26 -2.48 6.91
C GLU A 26 11.48 -3.59 6.18
N LEU A 27 10.20 -3.80 6.54
CA LEU A 27 9.32 -4.77 5.84
C LEU A 27 9.18 -4.44 4.34
N GLY A 28 9.05 -3.17 4.00
CA GLY A 28 9.01 -2.72 2.62
C GLY A 28 10.30 -3.07 1.87
N LEU A 29 11.45 -2.70 2.43
CA LEU A 29 12.77 -2.85 1.82
C LEU A 29 13.27 -4.31 1.76
N SER A 30 12.79 -5.20 2.64
CA SER A 30 13.15 -6.62 2.62
C SER A 30 12.54 -7.40 1.45
N GLN A 31 11.54 -6.84 0.78
CA GLN A 31 10.87 -7.45 -0.37
C GLN A 31 11.71 -7.33 -1.66
N GLU A 32 11.42 -8.20 -2.63
CA GLU A 32 12.01 -8.11 -3.97
C GLU A 32 11.67 -6.76 -4.64
N LYS A 33 12.67 -6.15 -5.28
CA LYS A 33 12.52 -4.84 -5.93
C LYS A 33 11.63 -4.93 -7.16
N MET A 34 10.54 -4.19 -7.10
CA MET A 34 9.65 -3.90 -8.22
C MET A 34 10.24 -2.76 -9.04
N LYS A 35 10.67 -3.05 -10.27
CA LYS A 35 11.25 -2.04 -11.16
C LYS A 35 10.14 -1.31 -11.90
N VAL A 36 10.14 0.01 -11.80
CA VAL A 36 9.20 0.90 -12.50
C VAL A 36 9.97 2.05 -13.15
N THR A 37 9.38 2.65 -14.17
CA THR A 37 9.98 3.76 -14.91
C THR A 37 9.38 5.11 -14.49
N THR A 38 10.15 6.18 -14.63
CA THR A 38 9.64 7.53 -14.37
C THR A 38 8.41 7.84 -15.24
N ASN A 39 7.38 8.46 -14.67
CA ASN A 39 6.09 8.77 -15.31
C ASN A 39 5.24 7.56 -15.73
N GLU A 40 5.63 6.34 -15.35
CA GLU A 40 4.80 5.17 -15.54
C GLU A 40 3.49 5.33 -14.77
N LYS A 41 2.38 4.94 -15.41
CA LYS A 41 1.08 4.84 -14.76
C LYS A 41 0.94 3.45 -14.18
N VAL A 42 0.66 3.38 -12.89
CA VAL A 42 0.47 2.13 -12.16
C VAL A 42 -0.95 2.09 -11.64
N SER A 43 -1.66 1.01 -11.96
CA SER A 43 -3.01 0.75 -11.46
C SER A 43 -2.94 -0.18 -10.25
N LEU A 44 -3.77 0.09 -9.24
CA LEU A 44 -3.95 -0.82 -8.11
C LEU A 44 -5.10 -1.81 -8.38
N ASP A 45 -4.78 -3.09 -8.23
CA ASP A 45 -5.75 -4.19 -8.25
C ASP A 45 -5.81 -4.85 -6.86
N PHE A 46 -7.02 -5.19 -6.41
CA PHE A 46 -7.26 -5.69 -5.07
C PHE A 46 -7.92 -7.06 -5.12
N GLN A 47 -7.40 -7.98 -4.34
CA GLN A 47 -8.01 -9.28 -4.11
C GLN A 47 -8.45 -9.36 -2.67
N GLU A 48 -9.65 -9.92 -2.47
CA GLU A 48 -10.20 -10.14 -1.15
C GLU A 48 -9.25 -10.97 -0.29
N ASN A 49 -8.86 -10.42 0.86
CA ASN A 49 -8.14 -11.18 1.88
C ASN A 49 -9.16 -11.89 2.76
N ALA A 50 -9.37 -13.19 2.54
CA ALA A 50 -10.31 -14.00 3.31
C ALA A 50 -10.06 -13.96 4.83
N ARG A 51 -8.81 -13.71 5.27
CA ARG A 51 -8.48 -13.56 6.70
C ARG A 51 -9.09 -12.31 7.32
N ASN A 52 -9.30 -11.27 6.52
CA ASN A 52 -9.81 -9.98 6.97
C ASN A 52 -11.34 -9.86 6.76
N GLY A 53 -11.99 -10.98 6.41
CA GLY A 53 -13.44 -11.15 6.52
C GLY A 53 -14.31 -10.70 5.36
N GLY A 54 -13.75 -10.59 4.16
CA GLY A 54 -14.45 -10.53 2.87
C GLY A 54 -15.33 -9.33 2.55
N ASP A 55 -15.81 -8.61 3.56
CA ASP A 55 -16.68 -7.43 3.47
C ASP A 55 -15.87 -6.11 3.36
N ILE A 56 -14.60 -6.23 2.97
CA ILE A 56 -13.51 -5.29 3.29
C ILE A 56 -13.44 -4.11 2.30
N TRP A 57 -14.18 -4.18 1.19
CA TRP A 57 -14.08 -3.22 0.09
C TRP A 57 -15.31 -2.31 -0.04
N THR A 58 -16.06 -2.10 1.04
CA THR A 58 -17.14 -1.10 1.05
C THR A 58 -16.54 0.30 1.05
N ASP A 59 -16.30 0.83 -0.15
CA ASP A 59 -15.89 2.20 -0.47
C ASP A 59 -14.74 2.76 0.40
N PRO A 60 -13.57 2.10 0.45
CA PRO A 60 -12.46 2.58 1.26
C PRO A 60 -11.87 3.85 0.65
N LYS A 61 -11.50 4.81 1.51
CA LYS A 61 -10.53 5.83 1.13
C LYS A 61 -9.16 5.16 0.98
N ILE A 62 -8.56 5.31 -0.19
CA ILE A 62 -7.23 4.77 -0.50
C ILE A 62 -6.23 5.93 -0.53
N THR A 63 -5.10 5.74 0.14
CA THR A 63 -3.95 6.64 0.02
C THR A 63 -2.75 5.86 -0.47
N VAL A 64 -1.96 6.48 -1.34
CA VAL A 64 -0.73 5.92 -1.89
C VAL A 64 0.41 6.89 -1.59
N ALA A 65 1.53 6.38 -1.11
CA ALA A 65 2.71 7.20 -0.83
C ALA A 65 4.01 6.45 -1.13
N LEU A 66 5.07 7.20 -1.38
CA LEU A 66 6.44 6.70 -1.38
C LEU A 66 7.12 7.11 -0.08
N LEU A 67 7.65 6.11 0.63
CA LEU A 67 8.47 6.30 1.82
C LEU A 67 9.93 6.17 1.45
N LYS A 68 10.74 7.12 1.93
CA LYS A 68 12.19 7.07 1.83
C LYS A 68 12.79 7.88 2.96
N ASP A 69 13.59 7.23 3.79
CA ASP A 69 14.15 7.83 5.00
C ASP A 69 13.00 8.40 5.88
N GLU A 70 13.05 9.68 6.25
CA GLU A 70 11.99 10.34 7.02
C GLU A 70 10.94 11.04 6.13
N GLN A 71 11.01 10.85 4.81
CA GLN A 71 10.11 11.50 3.86
C GLN A 71 8.97 10.58 3.43
N ARG A 72 7.75 11.14 3.44
CA ARG A 72 6.55 10.53 2.89
C ARG A 72 6.00 11.40 1.77
N ILE A 73 6.03 10.88 0.55
CA ILE A 73 5.59 11.58 -0.66
C ILE A 73 4.25 10.98 -1.09
N GLU A 74 3.15 11.67 -0.81
CA GLU A 74 1.83 11.23 -1.27
C GLU A 74 1.73 11.31 -2.80
N LEU A 75 1.13 10.29 -3.40
CA LEU A 75 0.83 10.22 -4.81
C LEU A 75 -0.66 10.41 -5.01
N GLU A 76 -1.02 11.27 -5.97
CA GLU A 76 -2.42 11.44 -6.35
C GLU A 76 -2.95 10.14 -6.96
N LEU A 77 -4.05 9.65 -6.41
CA LEU A 77 -4.77 8.48 -6.91
C LEU A 77 -5.98 8.96 -7.71
N HIS A 78 -6.00 8.67 -9.00
CA HIS A 78 -7.11 8.99 -9.89
C HIS A 78 -8.28 8.02 -9.71
N GLU A 79 -9.46 8.35 -10.27
CA GLU A 79 -10.72 7.61 -10.07
C GLU A 79 -10.64 6.12 -10.49
N ASN A 80 -9.78 5.80 -11.45
CA ASN A 80 -9.50 4.44 -11.90
C ASN A 80 -8.46 3.69 -11.03
N ARG A 81 -8.13 4.24 -9.85
CA ARG A 81 -7.10 3.75 -8.92
C ARG A 81 -5.72 3.67 -9.56
N GLU A 82 -5.44 4.62 -10.44
CA GLU A 82 -4.12 4.81 -11.03
C GLU A 82 -3.39 5.96 -10.37
N PHE A 83 -2.08 5.81 -10.25
CA PHE A 83 -1.18 6.87 -9.84
C PHE A 83 0.03 6.89 -10.77
N GLN A 84 0.71 8.04 -10.82
CA GLN A 84 1.88 8.24 -11.66
C GLN A 84 3.17 8.18 -10.84
N ILE A 85 4.15 7.43 -11.32
CA ILE A 85 5.49 7.36 -10.71
C ILE A 85 6.23 8.69 -10.92
N PRO A 86 6.80 9.30 -9.86
CA PRO A 86 7.50 10.57 -9.99
C PRO A 86 8.82 10.43 -10.76
N ASN A 87 9.36 11.56 -11.21
CA ASN A 87 10.64 11.61 -11.91
C ASN A 87 11.88 11.36 -11.02
N ASN A 88 11.70 11.33 -9.71
CA ASN A 88 12.80 11.17 -8.76
C ASN A 88 13.23 9.70 -8.66
N LYS A 89 14.33 9.35 -9.32
CA LYS A 89 14.88 7.99 -9.35
C LYS A 89 15.39 7.54 -7.98
N GLY A 90 15.43 6.22 -7.78
CA GLY A 90 15.96 5.61 -6.57
C GLY A 90 15.07 4.51 -6.00
N SER A 91 15.48 3.98 -4.85
CA SER A 91 14.71 3.00 -4.09
C SER A 91 13.77 3.70 -3.11
N TYR A 92 12.54 3.19 -3.05
CA TYR A 92 11.47 3.68 -2.17
C TYR A 92 10.68 2.48 -1.65
N VAL A 93 9.98 2.66 -0.54
CA VAL A 93 8.88 1.78 -0.16
C VAL A 93 7.58 2.40 -0.67
N LEU A 94 6.86 1.69 -1.52
CA LEU A 94 5.50 2.04 -1.88
C LEU A 94 4.59 1.64 -0.71
N GLU A 95 3.84 2.59 -0.18
CA GLU A 95 2.83 2.40 0.85
C GLU A 95 1.43 2.61 0.26
N VAL A 96 0.53 1.68 0.53
CA VAL A 96 -0.89 1.78 0.21
C VAL A 96 -1.69 1.55 1.49
N VAL A 97 -2.53 2.51 1.86
CA VAL A 97 -3.39 2.41 3.05
C VAL A 97 -4.84 2.52 2.65
N PHE A 98 -5.62 1.54 3.08
CA PHE A 98 -7.07 1.53 3.01
C PHE A 98 -7.62 2.00 4.34
N THR A 99 -8.58 2.91 4.29
CA THR A 99 -9.30 3.41 5.46
C THR A 99 -10.79 3.35 5.19
N SER A 100 -11.55 2.79 6.12
CA SER A 100 -13.01 2.81 6.11
C SER A 100 -13.56 3.00 7.53
N SER A 101 -14.88 2.97 7.68
CA SER A 101 -15.52 2.91 9.00
C SER A 101 -15.17 1.65 9.79
N ARG A 102 -14.66 0.60 9.14
CA ARG A 102 -14.24 -0.67 9.75
C ARG A 102 -12.80 -0.66 10.25
N GLY A 103 -12.01 0.35 9.90
CA GLY A 103 -10.63 0.50 10.32
C GLY A 103 -9.65 0.73 9.17
N THR A 104 -8.41 0.27 9.35
CA THR A 104 -7.30 0.49 8.42
C THR A 104 -6.56 -0.78 8.07
N ALA A 105 -6.12 -0.90 6.81
CA ALA A 105 -5.19 -1.92 6.36
C ALA A 105 -4.09 -1.27 5.53
N GLN A 106 -2.83 -1.50 5.90
CA GLN A 106 -1.65 -0.99 5.21
C GLN A 106 -0.99 -2.11 4.44
N TYR A 107 -0.45 -1.78 3.27
CA TYR A 107 0.34 -2.68 2.44
C TYR A 107 1.58 -1.95 1.95
N VAL A 108 2.72 -2.64 1.90
CA VAL A 108 3.98 -2.06 1.48
C VAL A 108 4.75 -2.93 0.49
N GLY A 109 5.57 -2.30 -0.35
CA GLY A 109 6.47 -3.02 -1.24
C GLY A 109 7.69 -2.22 -1.68
N ASN A 110 8.77 -2.92 -2.01
CA ASN A 110 10.03 -2.31 -2.46
C ASN A 110 9.93 -1.89 -3.92
N ILE A 111 10.04 -0.59 -4.23
CA ILE A 111 10.09 -0.11 -5.62
C ILE A 111 11.46 0.50 -5.95
N LEU A 112 11.89 0.31 -7.19
CA LEU A 112 13.05 0.96 -7.78
C LEU A 112 12.61 1.75 -9.01
N ILE A 113 12.68 3.07 -8.92
CA ILE A 113 12.37 3.99 -10.02
C ILE A 113 13.64 4.21 -10.85
N GLN A 114 13.59 3.89 -12.15
CA GLN A 114 14.71 3.98 -13.10
C GLN A 114 14.41 4.85 -14.33
#